data_AF-A0A3N5FWF8-F1
#
_entry.id   AF-A0A3N5FWF8-F1
#
_cell.length_a   1.000
_cell.length_b   1.000
_cell.length_c   1.000
_cell.angle_alpha   90.00
_cell.angle_beta   90.00
_cell.angle_gamma   90.00
#
_symmetry.space_group_name_H-M   'P 1'
#
loop_
_entity.id
_entity.type
_entity.pdbx_description
1 polymer ?
#
loop_
_entity_poly.entity_id
_entity_poly.type
_entity_poly.pdbx_seq_one_letter_code
_entity_poly.pdbx_strand_id
1 'polypeptide(L)'
;DNAEFGLGLRLGIDSQARAARALVASLADRIGGALADALLHADQSTEAGIAAQRERVSLLGQTLASLDTPEARQLELLRDYLVTKSVWIVGGDGWAYDIGAGGLDHILANRYDVNILVLDTEVYSNTGGQQSKATPLGAAAKFAVAGKDVPKKDLGLQANMYGHVYVARVAFGAKMSQTVQAFLEAEAYPGPSLIIAYSHCIAHGYDMAQGAAQQKLAVDSGVWPLFRFDPRRTADGKPPLHLDYGPPKARVADYMRNESRFRVIERTDPVRFKQFLRASEEAAQQRYAVYQQLAGITVPQPHVQVDDAPSPDLPLADE
;
A
#
# COMPACT_ATOMS: atom_id res chain seq x y z
N ASP A 1 -3.80 16.20 1.78
CA ASP A 1 -4.31 15.91 0.44
C ASP A 1 -3.39 15.00 -0.39
N ASN A 2 -2.31 14.42 0.14
CA ASN A 2 -1.41 13.55 -0.65
C ASN A 2 -2.12 12.36 -1.31
N ALA A 3 -3.14 11.79 -0.64
CA ALA A 3 -3.90 10.69 -1.19
C ALA A 3 -4.70 11.18 -2.41
N GLU A 4 -5.49 12.23 -2.20
CA GLU A 4 -6.37 12.88 -3.15
C GLU A 4 -5.59 13.41 -4.37
N PHE A 5 -4.39 13.93 -4.14
CA PHE A 5 -3.47 14.35 -5.18
C PHE A 5 -3.03 13.18 -6.07
N GLY A 6 -2.65 12.04 -5.45
CA GLY A 6 -2.33 10.82 -6.17
C GLY A 6 -3.50 10.25 -6.96
N LEU A 7 -4.72 10.33 -6.42
CA LEU A 7 -5.93 9.98 -7.17
C LEU A 7 -6.13 10.89 -8.38
N GLY A 8 -5.91 12.20 -8.24
CA GLY A 8 -5.94 13.15 -9.36
C GLY A 8 -4.97 12.76 -10.48
N LEU A 9 -3.74 12.33 -10.13
CA LEU A 9 -2.77 11.81 -11.10
C LEU A 9 -3.27 10.55 -11.81
N ARG A 10 -3.80 9.57 -11.07
CA ARG A 10 -4.39 8.34 -11.63
C ARG A 10 -5.50 8.65 -12.63
N LEU A 11 -6.46 9.49 -12.24
CA LEU A 11 -7.57 9.89 -13.09
C LEU A 11 -7.11 10.62 -14.35
N GLY A 12 -6.11 11.51 -14.21
CA GLY A 12 -5.47 12.19 -15.33
C GLY A 12 -4.82 11.21 -16.31
N ILE A 13 -4.01 10.28 -15.80
CA ILE A 13 -3.35 9.24 -16.61
C ILE A 13 -4.39 8.37 -17.33
N ASP A 14 -5.46 7.96 -16.65
CA ASP A 14 -6.54 7.16 -17.24
C ASP A 14 -7.25 7.90 -18.37
N SER A 15 -7.53 9.19 -18.18
CA SER A 15 -8.15 10.04 -19.20
C SER A 15 -7.26 10.14 -20.45
N GLN A 16 -5.97 10.43 -20.26
CA GLN A 16 -5.02 10.52 -21.37
C GLN A 16 -4.82 9.17 -22.08
N ALA A 17 -4.77 8.07 -21.33
CA ALA A 17 -4.65 6.73 -21.91
C ALA A 17 -5.91 6.33 -22.71
N ARG A 18 -7.11 6.68 -22.24
CA ARG A 18 -8.35 6.49 -23.02
C ARG A 18 -8.34 7.30 -24.31
N ALA A 19 -7.95 8.57 -24.24
CA ALA A 19 -7.84 9.43 -25.42
C ALA A 19 -6.81 8.90 -26.42
N ALA A 20 -5.63 8.48 -25.96
CA ALA A 20 -4.60 7.87 -26.79
C ALA A 20 -5.10 6.60 -27.49
N ARG A 21 -5.78 5.70 -26.78
CA ARG A 21 -6.35 4.47 -27.35
C ARG A 21 -7.43 4.75 -28.39
N ALA A 22 -8.31 5.73 -28.14
CA ALA A 22 -9.32 6.14 -29.11
C ALA A 22 -8.70 6.69 -30.40
N LEU A 23 -7.63 7.48 -30.29
CA LEU A 23 -6.88 8.01 -31.44
C LEU A 23 -6.12 6.91 -32.20
N VAL A 24 -5.55 5.92 -31.50
CA VAL A 24 -4.94 4.74 -32.14
C VAL A 24 -5.98 3.99 -32.97
N ALA A 25 -7.18 3.79 -32.42
CA ALA A 25 -8.27 3.12 -33.13
C ALA A 25 -8.75 3.91 -34.35
N SER A 26 -8.93 5.24 -34.24
CA SER A 26 -9.38 6.06 -35.37
C SER A 26 -8.34 6.21 -36.48
N LEU A 27 -7.05 6.13 -36.13
CA LEU A 27 -5.94 6.22 -37.08
C LEU A 27 -5.44 4.86 -37.56
N ALA A 28 -6.11 3.74 -37.23
CA ALA A 28 -5.65 2.39 -37.51
C ALA A 28 -5.24 2.16 -38.98
N ASP A 29 -6.05 2.65 -39.94
CA ASP A 29 -5.76 2.54 -41.37
C ASP A 29 -4.53 3.34 -41.82
N ARG A 30 -4.18 4.39 -41.07
CA ARG A 30 -3.07 5.31 -41.37
C ARG A 30 -1.77 4.88 -40.71
N ILE A 31 -1.84 4.32 -39.50
CA ILE A 31 -0.67 3.82 -38.77
C ILE A 31 -0.36 2.35 -39.04
N GLY A 32 -1.30 1.64 -39.70
CA GLY A 32 -1.23 0.21 -39.99
C GLY A 32 -2.00 -0.61 -38.96
N GLY A 33 -2.99 -1.38 -39.43
CA GLY A 33 -3.90 -2.13 -38.56
C GLY A 33 -3.19 -3.10 -37.60
N ALA A 34 -2.10 -3.72 -38.04
CA ALA A 34 -1.30 -4.62 -37.18
C ALA A 34 -0.61 -3.88 -36.03
N LEU A 35 -0.10 -2.66 -36.26
CA LEU A 35 0.50 -1.84 -35.21
C LEU A 35 -0.56 -1.32 -34.25
N ALA A 36 -1.70 -0.85 -34.78
CA ALA A 36 -2.83 -0.40 -33.98
C ALA A 36 -3.35 -1.49 -33.04
N ASP A 37 -3.60 -2.69 -33.58
CA ASP A 37 -4.06 -3.85 -32.79
C ASP A 37 -3.04 -4.22 -31.69
N ALA A 38 -1.76 -4.30 -32.05
CA ALA A 38 -0.70 -4.60 -31.10
C ALA A 38 -0.53 -3.55 -30.00
N LEU A 39 -0.80 -2.27 -30.29
CA LEU A 39 -0.77 -1.18 -29.29
C LEU A 39 -1.96 -1.26 -28.32
N LEU A 40 -3.15 -1.60 -28.83
CA LEU A 40 -4.39 -1.63 -28.05
C LEU A 40 -4.51 -2.85 -27.14
N HIS A 41 -3.98 -3.99 -27.58
CA HIS A 41 -4.15 -5.29 -26.92
C HIS A 41 -2.86 -5.84 -26.29
N ALA A 42 -1.84 -5.00 -26.12
CA ALA A 42 -0.60 -5.40 -25.47
C ALA A 42 -0.81 -5.83 -24.01
N ASP A 43 -0.34 -7.02 -23.67
CA ASP A 43 -0.12 -7.42 -22.28
C ASP A 43 1.07 -6.65 -21.70
N GLN A 44 0.80 -5.89 -20.63
CA GLN A 44 1.76 -5.06 -19.92
C GLN A 44 1.91 -5.50 -18.45
N SER A 45 1.48 -6.72 -18.11
CA SER A 45 1.57 -7.26 -16.74
C SER A 45 2.98 -7.63 -16.29
N THR A 46 3.96 -7.60 -17.20
CA THR A 46 5.36 -7.95 -16.94
C THR A 46 6.29 -6.87 -17.48
N GLU A 47 7.51 -6.75 -16.93
CA GLU A 47 8.52 -5.81 -17.45
C GLU A 47 8.84 -6.07 -18.92
N ALA A 48 8.85 -7.33 -19.36
CA ALA A 48 9.04 -7.68 -20.76
C ALA A 48 7.88 -7.16 -21.64
N GLY A 49 6.63 -7.28 -21.18
CA GLY A 49 5.46 -6.73 -21.87
C GLY A 49 5.49 -5.20 -21.96
N ILE A 50 5.88 -4.53 -20.87
CA ILE A 50 6.06 -3.07 -20.81
C ILE A 50 7.18 -2.63 -21.77
N ALA A 51 8.32 -3.32 -21.79
CA ALA A 51 9.43 -3.03 -22.69
C ALA A 51 9.01 -3.18 -24.16
N ALA A 52 8.31 -4.27 -24.51
CA ALA A 52 7.76 -4.46 -25.85
C ALA A 52 6.76 -3.34 -26.22
N GLN A 53 5.93 -2.89 -25.27
CA GLN A 53 5.02 -1.77 -25.52
C GLN A 53 5.76 -0.45 -25.78
N ARG A 54 6.85 -0.18 -25.06
CA ARG A 54 7.70 1.00 -25.30
C ARG A 54 8.28 0.99 -26.71
N GLU A 55 8.69 -0.18 -27.22
CA GLU A 55 9.15 -0.32 -28.61
C GLU A 55 8.03 -0.03 -29.62
N ARG A 56 6.82 -0.55 -29.39
CA ARG A 56 5.64 -0.23 -30.24
C ARG A 56 5.32 1.26 -30.24
N VAL A 57 5.39 1.93 -29.08
CA VAL A 57 5.18 3.38 -28.96
C VAL A 57 6.28 4.18 -29.68
N SER A 58 7.53 3.71 -29.66
CA SER A 58 8.61 4.31 -30.44
C SER A 58 8.38 4.19 -31.95
N LEU A 59 7.92 3.01 -32.41
CA LEU A 59 7.54 2.80 -33.81
C LEU A 59 6.36 3.68 -34.22
N LEU A 60 5.33 3.79 -33.37
CA LEU A 60 4.21 4.70 -33.59
C LEU A 60 4.69 6.14 -33.82
N GLY A 61 5.63 6.62 -33.01
CA GLY A 61 6.23 7.95 -33.19
C GLY A 61 6.85 8.18 -34.57
N GLN A 62 7.54 7.18 -35.10
CA GLN A 62 8.12 7.25 -36.45
C GLN A 62 7.03 7.33 -37.53
N THR A 63 5.95 6.57 -37.36
CA THR A 63 4.81 6.58 -38.28
C THR A 63 4.08 7.93 -38.25
N LEU A 64 3.82 8.47 -37.05
CA LEU A 64 3.12 9.75 -36.86
C LEU A 64 3.88 10.94 -37.44
N ALA A 65 5.22 10.90 -37.48
CA ALA A 65 6.03 11.96 -38.08
C ALA A 65 5.74 12.20 -39.58
N SER A 66 5.14 11.22 -40.27
CA SER A 66 4.73 11.33 -41.67
C SER A 66 3.28 11.80 -41.87
N LEU A 67 2.50 11.95 -40.79
CA LEU A 67 1.08 12.28 -40.83
C LEU A 67 0.83 13.71 -40.33
N ASP A 68 0.41 14.59 -41.24
CA ASP A 68 0.12 15.98 -40.90
C ASP A 68 -1.39 16.23 -40.68
N THR A 69 -1.97 15.52 -39.70
CA THR A 69 -3.36 15.74 -39.28
C THR A 69 -3.43 16.18 -37.81
N PRO A 70 -4.48 16.93 -37.40
CA PRO A 70 -4.66 17.30 -36.00
C PRO A 70 -4.67 16.10 -35.06
N GLU A 71 -5.30 14.99 -35.46
CA GLU A 71 -5.41 13.76 -34.68
C GLU A 71 -4.04 13.09 -34.50
N ALA A 72 -3.20 13.06 -35.54
CA ALA A 72 -1.86 12.51 -35.47
C ALA A 72 -0.97 13.33 -34.52
N ARG A 73 -1.06 14.67 -34.59
CA ARG A 73 -0.35 15.57 -33.66
C ARG A 73 -0.83 15.41 -32.22
N GLN A 74 -2.13 15.21 -32.02
CA GLN A 74 -2.68 14.94 -30.69
C GLN A 74 -2.22 13.58 -30.15
N LEU A 75 -2.24 12.53 -30.98
CA LEU A 75 -1.76 11.21 -30.58
C LEU A 75 -0.26 11.25 -30.24
N GLU A 76 0.55 12.02 -30.97
CA GLU A 76 1.97 12.19 -30.66
C GLU A 76 2.19 12.75 -29.24
N LEU A 77 1.36 13.71 -28.79
CA LEU A 77 1.41 14.24 -27.43
C LEU A 77 1.00 13.22 -26.36
N LEU A 78 0.17 12.24 -26.73
CA LEU A 78 -0.44 11.29 -25.79
C LEU A 78 0.14 9.88 -25.86
N ARG A 79 0.98 9.56 -26.85
CA ARG A 79 1.43 8.20 -27.14
C ARG A 79 2.08 7.50 -25.94
N ASP A 80 2.76 8.25 -25.08
CA ASP A 80 3.47 7.70 -23.93
C ASP A 80 2.51 7.19 -22.85
N TYR A 81 1.22 7.56 -22.91
CA TYR A 81 0.14 7.01 -22.08
C TYR A 81 -0.40 5.67 -22.56
N LEU A 82 0.05 5.17 -23.73
CA LEU A 82 -0.20 3.78 -24.17
C LEU A 82 0.64 2.77 -23.37
N VAL A 83 1.71 3.23 -22.72
CA VAL A 83 2.49 2.46 -21.75
C VAL A 83 1.90 2.68 -20.36
N THR A 84 1.61 1.59 -19.64
CA THR A 84 1.06 1.67 -18.29
C THR A 84 1.96 2.47 -17.35
N LYS A 85 1.36 3.16 -16.38
CA LYS A 85 2.05 3.98 -15.38
C LYS A 85 1.66 3.51 -13.99
N SER A 86 2.67 3.34 -13.14
CA SER A 86 2.49 3.00 -11.72
C SER A 86 2.44 4.29 -10.89
N VAL A 87 1.33 4.50 -10.18
CA VAL A 87 1.11 5.68 -9.33
C VAL A 87 1.41 5.31 -7.88
N TRP A 88 2.43 5.94 -7.29
CA TRP A 88 2.82 5.73 -5.90
C TRP A 88 2.52 6.96 -5.03
N ILE A 89 1.75 6.75 -3.98
CA ILE A 89 1.38 7.73 -2.96
C ILE A 89 2.19 7.42 -1.71
N VAL A 90 3.24 8.21 -1.48
CA VAL A 90 4.20 7.95 -0.39
C VAL A 90 4.03 8.98 0.71
N GLY A 91 3.98 8.53 1.97
CA GLY A 91 3.94 9.45 3.10
C GLY A 91 4.23 8.76 4.44
N GLY A 92 4.40 9.57 5.49
CA GLY A 92 4.68 9.07 6.83
C GLY A 92 3.41 8.71 7.63
N ASP A 93 3.59 8.16 8.83
CA ASP A 93 2.48 7.80 9.71
C ASP A 93 1.60 9.00 10.10
N GLY A 94 2.17 10.18 10.34
CA GLY A 94 1.38 11.36 10.66
C GLY A 94 0.43 11.82 9.55
N TRP A 95 0.76 11.51 8.30
CA TRP A 95 -0.19 11.72 7.20
C TRP A 95 -1.25 10.61 7.20
N ALA A 96 -0.85 9.35 7.13
CA ALA A 96 -1.77 8.23 6.90
C ALA A 96 -2.71 7.93 8.09
N TYR A 97 -2.22 8.12 9.32
CA TYR A 97 -2.97 7.80 10.53
C TYR A 97 -3.78 8.99 11.04
N ASP A 98 -3.32 10.22 10.78
CA ASP A 98 -3.89 11.44 11.33
C ASP A 98 -4.50 12.36 10.27
N ILE A 99 -3.74 13.35 9.77
CA ILE A 99 -4.31 14.47 9.00
C ILE A 99 -4.84 14.06 7.62
N GLY A 100 -4.24 13.04 7.00
CA GLY A 100 -4.64 12.51 5.70
C GLY A 100 -5.51 11.26 5.78
N ALA A 101 -5.90 10.82 6.98
CA ALA A 101 -6.60 9.55 7.16
C ALA A 101 -7.94 9.50 6.43
N GLY A 102 -8.69 10.61 6.37
CA GLY A 102 -9.98 10.66 5.66
C GLY A 102 -9.84 10.52 4.14
N GLY A 103 -8.86 11.21 3.54
CA GLY A 103 -8.56 11.09 2.11
C GLY A 103 -8.01 9.71 1.75
N LEU A 104 -7.15 9.15 2.61
CA LEU A 104 -6.65 7.79 2.45
C LEU A 104 -7.79 6.77 2.50
N ASP A 105 -8.66 6.83 3.51
CA ASP A 105 -9.83 5.96 3.64
C ASP A 105 -10.73 6.02 2.40
N HIS A 106 -11.01 7.23 1.90
CA HIS A 106 -11.79 7.41 0.68
C HIS A 106 -11.16 6.71 -0.53
N ILE A 107 -9.86 6.78 -0.71
CA ILE A 107 -9.19 6.11 -1.83
C ILE A 107 -9.21 4.60 -1.69
N LEU A 108 -8.96 4.08 -0.47
CA LEU A 108 -9.02 2.65 -0.20
C LEU A 108 -10.44 2.08 -0.36
N ALA A 109 -11.48 2.89 -0.14
CA ALA A 109 -12.87 2.49 -0.36
C ALA A 109 -13.24 2.36 -1.86
N ASN A 110 -12.43 2.94 -2.75
CA ASN A 110 -12.64 2.94 -4.19
C ASN A 110 -11.69 1.97 -4.89
N ARG A 111 -12.04 1.55 -6.12
CA ARG A 111 -11.29 0.54 -6.88
C ARG A 111 -10.23 1.14 -7.82
N TYR A 112 -9.68 2.29 -7.48
CA TYR A 112 -8.63 2.92 -8.29
C TYR A 112 -7.31 2.17 -8.12
N ASP A 113 -6.62 1.92 -9.24
CA ASP A 113 -5.31 1.28 -9.28
C ASP A 113 -4.21 2.28 -8.86
N VAL A 114 -3.93 2.29 -7.56
CA VAL A 114 -2.92 3.14 -6.93
C VAL A 114 -2.18 2.38 -5.83
N ASN A 115 -0.88 2.63 -5.73
CA ASN A 115 -0.01 2.06 -4.71
C ASN A 115 0.26 3.08 -3.62
N ILE A 116 0.00 2.73 -2.36
CA ILE A 116 0.21 3.59 -1.20
C ILE A 116 1.30 3.00 -0.32
N LEU A 117 2.34 3.79 -0.05
CA LEU A 117 3.43 3.42 0.85
C LEU A 117 3.45 4.33 2.07
N VAL A 118 3.14 3.74 3.23
CA VAL A 118 3.22 4.41 4.53
C VAL A 118 4.54 4.05 5.19
N LEU A 119 5.41 5.06 5.33
CA LEU A 119 6.66 4.99 6.06
C LEU A 119 6.37 5.26 7.55
N ASP A 120 6.06 4.19 8.29
CA ASP A 120 5.58 4.29 9.67
C ASP A 120 6.77 4.41 10.64
N THR A 121 7.04 5.66 11.02
CA THR A 121 8.04 6.00 12.04
C THR A 121 7.43 6.07 13.44
N GLU A 122 6.12 5.88 13.55
CA GLU A 122 5.32 5.93 14.78
C GLU A 122 5.39 7.26 15.55
N VAL A 123 5.86 8.34 14.92
CA VAL A 123 5.88 9.71 15.44
C VAL A 123 5.91 10.69 14.26
N TYR A 124 5.60 11.96 14.51
CA TYR A 124 5.85 13.00 13.51
C TYR A 124 7.35 13.34 13.50
N SER A 125 8.11 12.55 12.76
CA SER A 125 9.58 12.62 12.75
C SER A 125 10.11 14.00 12.36
N ASN A 126 9.61 14.57 11.25
CA ASN A 126 10.11 15.83 10.69
C ASN A 126 9.93 17.04 11.64
N THR A 127 8.78 17.13 12.31
CA THR A 127 8.45 18.26 13.20
C THR A 127 9.01 18.08 14.62
N GLY A 128 9.89 17.09 14.83
CA GLY A 128 10.62 16.88 16.07
C GLY A 128 9.93 15.95 17.05
N GLY A 129 9.26 14.90 16.57
CA GLY A 129 8.83 13.74 17.36
C GLY A 129 7.55 13.96 18.16
N GLN A 130 6.51 14.56 17.56
CA GLN A 130 5.17 14.60 18.15
C GLN A 130 4.49 13.23 18.10
N GLN A 131 3.62 12.98 19.08
CA GLN A 131 2.73 11.83 19.09
C GLN A 131 1.83 11.82 17.84
N SER A 132 1.72 10.64 17.20
CA SER A 132 0.72 10.33 16.18
C SER A 132 -0.27 9.27 16.68
N LYS A 133 -1.36 9.02 15.96
CA LYS A 133 -2.18 7.82 16.23
C LYS A 133 -1.44 6.50 15.95
N ALA A 134 -0.29 6.55 15.27
CA ALA A 134 0.60 5.43 15.05
C ALA A 134 1.60 5.20 16.21
N THR A 135 1.81 6.16 17.12
CA THR A 135 2.70 5.99 18.28
C THR A 135 2.27 4.78 19.12
N PRO A 136 3.20 3.91 19.54
CA PRO A 136 2.86 2.71 20.31
C PRO A 136 2.53 3.04 21.76
N LEU A 137 1.85 2.10 22.43
CA LEU A 137 1.55 2.18 23.86
C LEU A 137 2.85 2.34 24.67
N GLY A 138 2.86 3.27 25.62
CA GLY A 138 4.00 3.53 26.51
C GLY A 138 5.17 4.27 25.88
N ALA A 139 5.16 4.60 24.58
CA ALA A 139 6.22 5.43 23.99
C ALA A 139 6.05 6.89 24.39
N ALA A 140 7.16 7.49 24.81
CA ALA A 140 7.26 8.91 25.05
C ALA A 140 7.44 9.67 23.73
N ALA A 141 6.67 10.74 23.56
CA ALA A 141 6.77 11.69 22.45
C ALA A 141 6.32 13.08 22.91
N LYS A 142 6.51 14.13 22.11
CA LYS A 142 5.86 15.42 22.42
C LYS A 142 4.34 15.23 22.42
N PHE A 143 3.66 15.80 23.41
CA PHE A 143 2.24 15.56 23.75
C PHE A 143 1.92 14.19 24.37
N ALA A 144 2.92 13.34 24.59
CA ALA A 144 2.81 12.04 25.26
C ALA A 144 4.03 11.80 26.16
N VAL A 145 4.43 12.82 26.94
CA VAL A 145 5.72 12.80 27.67
C VAL A 145 5.78 11.73 28.75
N ALA A 146 4.63 11.35 29.31
CA ALA A 146 4.48 10.28 30.29
C ALA A 146 4.23 8.91 29.65
N GLY A 147 4.40 8.78 28.33
CA GLY A 147 4.03 7.61 27.56
C GLY A 147 2.60 7.72 27.03
N LYS A 148 2.37 7.25 25.80
CA LYS A 148 1.02 7.20 25.21
C LYS A 148 0.17 6.11 25.89
N ASP A 149 -1.02 6.48 26.35
CA ASP A 149 -1.91 5.60 27.11
C ASP A 149 -2.83 4.72 26.25
N VAL A 150 -2.94 5.03 24.95
CA VAL A 150 -3.80 4.29 24.02
C VAL A 150 -2.98 3.46 23.04
N PRO A 151 -3.42 2.24 22.68
CA PRO A 151 -2.75 1.43 21.66
C PRO A 151 -2.61 2.14 20.31
N LYS A 152 -1.70 1.62 19.48
CA LYS A 152 -1.53 2.04 18.08
C LYS A 152 -2.82 1.78 17.31
N LYS A 153 -3.30 2.76 16.53
CA LYS A 153 -4.40 2.55 15.57
C LYS A 153 -3.99 1.47 14.57
N ASP A 154 -4.82 0.45 14.33
CA ASP A 154 -4.49 -0.60 13.37
C ASP A 154 -5.03 -0.26 11.97
N LEU A 155 -4.28 0.57 11.23
CA LEU A 155 -4.62 0.99 9.87
C LEU A 155 -4.72 -0.21 8.90
N GLY A 156 -3.83 -1.19 9.06
CA GLY A 156 -3.82 -2.36 8.19
C GLY A 156 -5.08 -3.21 8.36
N LEU A 157 -5.49 -3.46 9.61
CA LEU A 157 -6.73 -4.17 9.89
C LEU A 157 -7.96 -3.39 9.39
N GLN A 158 -7.99 -2.06 9.53
CA GLN A 158 -9.08 -1.23 8.99
C GLN A 158 -9.19 -1.37 7.46
N ALA A 159 -8.05 -1.27 6.75
CA ALA A 159 -8.01 -1.43 5.30
C ALA A 159 -8.45 -2.84 4.85
N ASN A 160 -8.05 -3.89 5.58
CA ASN A 160 -8.47 -5.27 5.29
C ASN A 160 -9.99 -5.44 5.28
N MET A 161 -10.74 -4.65 6.08
CA MET A 161 -12.20 -4.78 6.18
C MET A 161 -12.95 -4.34 4.92
N TYR A 162 -12.34 -3.60 4.00
CA TYR A 162 -12.92 -3.34 2.69
C TYR A 162 -13.00 -4.59 1.81
N GLY A 163 -12.21 -5.63 2.10
CA GLY A 163 -12.18 -6.91 1.39
C GLY A 163 -11.54 -6.89 -0.01
N HIS A 164 -11.42 -5.72 -0.63
CA HIS A 164 -10.93 -5.54 -2.00
C HIS A 164 -9.65 -4.68 -2.09
N VAL A 165 -9.03 -4.37 -0.95
CA VAL A 165 -7.77 -3.61 -0.89
C VAL A 165 -6.64 -4.62 -0.68
N TYR A 166 -5.57 -4.54 -1.44
CA TYR A 166 -4.34 -5.27 -1.11
C TYR A 166 -3.65 -4.58 0.06
N VAL A 167 -3.30 -5.30 1.12
CA VAL A 167 -2.66 -4.69 2.30
C VAL A 167 -1.47 -5.52 2.74
N ALA A 168 -0.32 -4.89 2.91
CA ALA A 168 0.86 -5.54 3.47
C ALA A 168 1.44 -4.72 4.62
N ARG A 169 1.91 -5.42 5.66
CA ARG A 169 2.73 -4.84 6.72
C ARG A 169 4.11 -5.47 6.67
N VAL A 170 5.13 -4.63 6.51
CA VAL A 170 6.49 -5.07 6.17
C VAL A 170 7.52 -4.50 7.14
N ALA A 171 8.63 -5.21 7.30
CA ALA A 171 9.83 -4.74 7.97
C ALA A 171 11.04 -5.47 7.35
N PHE A 172 11.80 -4.76 6.51
CA PHE A 172 12.84 -5.40 5.69
C PHE A 172 13.96 -6.02 6.53
N GLY A 173 14.27 -5.42 7.68
CA GLY A 173 15.27 -5.95 8.63
C GLY A 173 14.84 -7.26 9.28
N ALA A 174 13.52 -7.52 9.33
CA ALA A 174 12.99 -8.77 9.85
C ALA A 174 12.87 -9.86 8.76
N LYS A 175 12.35 -9.50 7.58
CA LYS A 175 12.09 -10.46 6.49
C LYS A 175 12.12 -9.78 5.11
N MET A 176 13.32 -9.58 4.56
CA MET A 176 13.53 -8.92 3.26
C MET A 176 12.74 -9.59 2.12
N SER A 177 12.72 -10.92 2.05
CA SER A 177 12.00 -11.65 1.00
C SER A 177 10.49 -11.36 1.01
N GLN A 178 9.88 -11.24 2.19
CA GLN A 178 8.48 -10.85 2.32
C GLN A 178 8.25 -9.39 1.93
N THR A 179 9.21 -8.51 2.20
CA THR A 179 9.10 -7.11 1.79
C THR A 179 9.11 -7.01 0.26
N VAL A 180 10.06 -7.68 -0.41
CA VAL A 180 10.10 -7.70 -1.89
C VAL A 180 8.81 -8.29 -2.46
N GLN A 181 8.34 -9.42 -1.92
CA GLN A 181 7.10 -10.05 -2.36
C GLN A 181 5.89 -9.11 -2.20
N ALA A 182 5.78 -8.39 -1.09
CA ALA A 182 4.69 -7.45 -0.86
C ALA A 182 4.66 -6.31 -1.88
N PHE A 183 5.82 -5.76 -2.26
CA PHE A 183 5.90 -4.70 -3.27
C PHE A 183 5.51 -5.22 -4.67
N LEU A 184 5.98 -6.41 -5.05
CA LEU A 184 5.61 -7.03 -6.32
C LEU A 184 4.11 -7.35 -6.40
N GLU A 185 3.55 -7.91 -5.32
CA GLU A 185 2.13 -8.25 -5.28
C GLU A 185 1.21 -7.03 -5.25
N ALA A 186 1.61 -5.97 -4.54
CA ALA A 186 0.90 -4.68 -4.48
C ALA A 186 0.86 -3.99 -5.84
N GLU A 187 2.00 -3.91 -6.52
CA GLU A 187 2.08 -3.28 -7.84
C GLU A 187 1.23 -4.05 -8.86
N ALA A 188 1.31 -5.37 -8.85
CA ALA A 188 0.55 -6.22 -9.77
C ALA A 188 -0.95 -6.33 -9.42
N TYR A 189 -1.41 -5.73 -8.32
CA TYR A 189 -2.82 -5.80 -7.90
C TYR A 189 -3.64 -4.73 -8.64
N PRO A 190 -4.67 -5.10 -9.43
CA PRO A 190 -5.45 -4.14 -10.21
C PRO A 190 -6.49 -3.41 -9.34
N GLY A 191 -6.01 -2.58 -8.42
CA GLY A 191 -6.83 -1.88 -7.43
C GLY A 191 -5.98 -1.17 -6.37
N PRO A 192 -6.61 -0.68 -5.29
CA PRO A 192 -5.87 0.03 -4.25
C PRO A 192 -4.98 -0.94 -3.47
N SER A 193 -3.72 -0.55 -3.32
CA SER A 193 -2.70 -1.28 -2.58
C SER A 193 -2.13 -0.43 -1.45
N LEU A 194 -2.03 -0.98 -0.24
CA LEU A 194 -1.48 -0.31 0.95
C LEU A 194 -0.31 -1.12 1.53
N ILE A 195 0.88 -0.53 1.55
CA ILE A 195 2.06 -1.08 2.23
C ILE A 195 2.38 -0.21 3.44
N ILE A 196 2.38 -0.80 4.63
CA ILE A 196 2.78 -0.16 5.89
C ILE A 196 4.17 -0.69 6.26
N ALA A 197 5.20 0.13 6.08
CA ALA A 197 6.59 -0.23 6.29
C ALA A 197 7.13 0.34 7.60
N TYR A 198 7.64 -0.53 8.49
CA TYR A 198 8.36 -0.07 9.68
C TYR A 198 9.57 0.76 9.25
N SER A 199 9.62 2.01 9.69
CA SER A 199 10.67 2.96 9.33
C SER A 199 11.39 3.40 10.61
N HIS A 200 12.57 2.84 10.86
CA HIS A 200 13.37 3.23 12.04
C HIS A 200 13.75 4.70 11.95
N CYS A 201 13.74 5.40 13.09
CA CYS A 201 13.96 6.84 13.14
C CYS A 201 14.83 7.22 14.34
N ILE A 202 15.60 8.29 14.17
CA ILE A 202 16.38 8.90 15.27
C ILE A 202 15.53 9.22 16.49
N ALA A 203 14.23 9.51 16.30
CA ALA A 203 13.29 9.80 17.38
C ALA A 203 13.01 8.59 18.29
N HIS A 204 13.30 7.37 17.84
CA HIS A 204 13.22 6.17 18.68
C HIS A 204 14.35 6.15 19.73
N GLY A 205 15.49 6.76 19.40
CA GLY A 205 16.61 6.98 20.33
C GLY A 205 17.45 5.74 20.59
N TYR A 206 17.93 5.11 19.52
CA TYR A 206 18.97 4.08 19.49
C TYR A 206 19.91 4.34 18.30
N ASP A 207 21.02 3.61 18.22
CA ASP A 207 21.98 3.76 17.11
C ASP A 207 21.34 3.29 15.78
N MET A 208 21.31 4.17 14.77
CA MET A 208 20.70 3.88 13.46
C MET A 208 21.41 2.75 12.72
N ALA A 209 22.69 2.46 13.03
CA ALA A 209 23.36 1.26 12.53
C ALA A 209 22.67 -0.04 12.95
N GLN A 210 21.89 -0.02 14.04
CA GLN A 210 21.10 -1.14 14.54
C GLN A 210 19.66 -1.17 14.01
N GLY A 211 19.30 -0.31 13.05
CA GLY A 211 17.93 -0.18 12.51
C GLY A 211 17.31 -1.50 12.03
N ALA A 212 18.07 -2.29 11.27
CA ALA A 212 17.58 -3.59 10.78
C ALA A 212 17.43 -4.62 11.92
N ALA A 213 18.36 -4.64 12.87
CA ALA A 213 18.29 -5.52 14.04
C ALA A 213 17.09 -5.17 14.94
N GLN A 214 16.82 -3.88 15.13
CA GLN A 214 15.68 -3.41 15.91
C GLN A 214 14.35 -3.69 15.20
N GLN A 215 14.27 -3.57 13.88
CA GLN A 215 13.12 -4.04 13.08
C GLN A 215 12.85 -5.53 13.30
N LYS A 216 13.91 -6.35 13.25
CA LYS A 216 13.79 -7.78 13.51
C LYS A 216 13.26 -8.04 14.93
N LEU A 217 13.79 -7.33 15.93
CA LEU A 217 13.35 -7.45 17.32
C LEU A 217 11.89 -7.02 17.50
N ALA A 218 11.43 -6.00 16.78
CA ALA A 218 10.03 -5.57 16.79
C ALA A 218 9.08 -6.66 16.26
N VAL A 219 9.51 -7.40 15.24
CA VAL A 219 8.74 -8.54 14.72
C VAL A 219 8.82 -9.74 15.65
N ASP A 220 10.03 -10.08 16.11
CA ASP A 220 10.26 -11.22 17.01
C ASP A 220 9.54 -11.05 18.35
N SER A 221 9.33 -9.83 18.85
CA SER A 221 8.55 -9.57 20.07
C SER A 221 7.03 -9.49 19.84
N GLY A 222 6.58 -9.53 18.58
CA GLY A 222 5.17 -9.41 18.20
C GLY A 222 4.60 -8.00 18.28
N VAL A 223 5.42 -6.97 18.56
CA VAL A 223 4.96 -5.57 18.54
C VAL A 223 4.66 -5.10 17.11
N TRP A 224 5.35 -5.66 16.11
CA TRP A 224 5.15 -5.39 14.70
C TRP A 224 4.78 -6.67 13.93
N PRO A 225 3.49 -6.94 13.64
CA PRO A 225 3.10 -8.11 12.85
C PRO A 225 3.50 -7.95 11.38
N LEU A 226 3.92 -9.05 10.74
CA LEU A 226 4.11 -9.13 9.30
C LEU A 226 2.97 -9.93 8.68
N PHE A 227 2.29 -9.34 7.70
CA PHE A 227 1.23 -10.03 6.96
C PHE A 227 1.08 -9.44 5.56
N ARG A 228 0.39 -10.20 4.71
CA ARG A 228 -0.14 -9.75 3.42
C ARG A 228 -1.59 -10.20 3.31
N PHE A 229 -2.47 -9.27 2.98
CA PHE A 229 -3.86 -9.51 2.64
C PHE A 229 -3.98 -9.31 1.13
N ASP A 230 -4.25 -10.39 0.41
CA ASP A 230 -4.44 -10.35 -1.04
C ASP A 230 -5.85 -10.84 -1.38
N PRO A 231 -6.76 -9.93 -1.82
CA PRO A 231 -8.12 -10.27 -2.22
C PRO A 231 -8.19 -11.39 -3.27
N ARG A 232 -7.19 -11.49 -4.17
CA ARG A 232 -7.18 -12.47 -5.27
C ARG A 232 -7.14 -13.91 -4.76
N ARG A 233 -6.60 -14.14 -3.56
CA ARG A 233 -6.53 -15.48 -2.95
C ARG A 233 -7.92 -16.08 -2.67
N THR A 234 -8.95 -15.24 -2.51
CA THR A 234 -10.33 -15.71 -2.34
C THR A 234 -10.84 -16.46 -3.56
N ALA A 235 -10.37 -16.08 -4.76
CA ALA A 235 -10.69 -16.78 -6.02
C ALA A 235 -10.18 -18.23 -6.03
N ASP A 236 -9.13 -18.52 -5.26
CA ASP A 236 -8.59 -19.88 -5.07
C ASP A 236 -9.24 -20.62 -3.88
N GLY A 237 -10.24 -20.04 -3.23
CA GLY A 237 -10.81 -20.55 -1.98
C GLY A 237 -9.85 -20.49 -0.78
N LYS A 238 -8.77 -19.71 -0.88
CA LYS A 238 -7.78 -19.55 0.20
C LYS A 238 -8.14 -18.33 1.07
N PRO A 239 -7.72 -18.32 2.35
CA PRO A 239 -7.79 -17.12 3.16
C PRO A 239 -7.03 -15.96 2.50
N PRO A 240 -7.62 -14.76 2.40
CA PRO A 240 -6.96 -13.60 1.81
C PRO A 240 -5.78 -13.12 2.66
N LEU A 241 -5.90 -13.22 3.99
CA LEU A 241 -4.83 -12.87 4.90
C LEU A 241 -3.82 -14.02 5.03
N HIS A 242 -2.56 -13.70 4.81
CA HIS A 242 -1.42 -14.58 5.07
C HIS A 242 -0.54 -13.96 6.14
N LEU A 243 -0.34 -14.70 7.23
CA LEU A 243 0.52 -14.28 8.33
C LEU A 243 1.96 -14.67 8.02
N ASP A 244 2.84 -13.68 7.85
CA ASP A 244 4.22 -13.87 7.42
C ASP A 244 5.21 -13.99 8.59
N TYR A 245 4.72 -14.01 9.83
CA TYR A 245 5.50 -14.21 11.05
C TYR A 245 4.85 -15.24 11.98
N GLY A 246 5.67 -15.85 12.85
CA GLY A 246 5.23 -16.85 13.82
C GLY A 246 4.88 -16.25 15.19
N PRO A 247 4.61 -17.10 16.19
CA PRO A 247 4.45 -16.66 17.57
C PRO A 247 5.66 -15.83 18.04
N PRO A 248 5.47 -14.85 18.94
CA PRO A 248 6.57 -14.06 19.49
C PRO A 248 7.66 -14.95 20.08
N LYS A 249 8.93 -14.65 19.73
CA LYS A 249 10.14 -15.36 20.15
C LYS A 249 11.05 -14.51 21.05
N ALA A 250 10.79 -13.21 21.13
CA ALA A 250 11.51 -12.27 21.99
C ALA A 250 10.55 -11.61 22.98
N ARG A 251 11.08 -11.06 24.07
CA ARG A 251 10.26 -10.34 25.06
C ARG A 251 10.01 -8.92 24.58
N VAL A 252 8.81 -8.40 24.81
CA VAL A 252 8.47 -7.00 24.53
C VAL A 252 9.38 -6.04 25.32
N ALA A 253 9.79 -6.44 26.53
CA ALA A 253 10.73 -5.68 27.34
C ALA A 253 12.08 -5.43 26.65
N ASP A 254 12.61 -6.41 25.91
CA ASP A 254 13.90 -6.30 25.22
C ASP A 254 13.81 -5.28 24.07
N TYR A 255 12.70 -5.30 23.32
CA TYR A 255 12.38 -4.28 22.33
C TYR A 255 12.28 -2.88 22.94
N MET A 256 11.46 -2.72 23.99
CA MET A 256 11.21 -1.41 24.60
C MET A 256 12.48 -0.81 25.19
N ARG A 257 13.27 -1.61 25.91
CA ARG A 257 14.50 -1.12 26.57
C ARG A 257 15.61 -0.75 25.59
N ASN A 258 15.56 -1.22 24.35
CA ASN A 258 16.50 -0.77 23.32
C ASN A 258 16.26 0.67 22.85
N GLU A 259 15.08 1.25 23.09
CA GLU A 259 14.72 2.57 22.55
C GLU A 259 14.57 3.62 23.66
N SER A 260 15.19 4.79 23.49
CA SER A 260 15.12 5.87 24.49
C SER A 260 13.69 6.34 24.75
N ARG A 261 12.82 6.27 23.73
CA ARG A 261 11.40 6.65 23.86
C ARG A 261 10.62 5.83 24.89
N PHE A 262 11.09 4.64 25.27
CA PHE A 262 10.51 3.89 26.39
C PHE A 262 11.38 3.96 27.66
N ARG A 263 12.71 3.93 27.51
CA ARG A 263 13.64 4.00 28.67
C ARG A 263 13.44 5.26 29.52
N VAL A 264 13.07 6.38 28.89
CA VAL A 264 12.81 7.60 29.64
C VAL A 264 11.69 7.40 30.67
N ILE A 265 10.63 6.66 30.31
CA ILE A 265 9.53 6.33 31.23
C ILE A 265 10.00 5.37 32.31
N GLU A 266 10.77 4.33 31.96
CA GLU A 266 11.33 3.40 32.95
C GLU A 266 12.18 4.12 34.01
N ARG A 267 12.93 5.15 33.60
CA ARG A 267 13.75 5.96 34.51
C ARG A 267 12.93 6.93 35.36
N THR A 268 11.93 7.61 34.78
CA THR A 268 11.17 8.66 35.47
C THR A 268 10.01 8.12 36.31
N ASP A 269 9.35 7.06 35.84
CA ASP A 269 8.21 6.42 36.49
C ASP A 269 8.25 4.88 36.25
N PRO A 270 9.05 4.15 37.05
CA PRO A 270 9.19 2.71 36.91
C PRO A 270 7.89 1.93 37.11
N VAL A 271 6.95 2.47 37.90
CA VAL A 271 5.65 1.82 38.15
C VAL A 271 4.80 1.89 36.89
N ARG A 272 4.71 3.07 36.28
CA ARG A 272 3.99 3.25 35.01
C ARG A 272 4.64 2.49 33.86
N PHE A 273 5.96 2.43 33.78
CA PHE A 273 6.64 1.60 32.79
C PHE A 273 6.25 0.12 32.91
N LYS A 274 6.19 -0.44 34.12
CA LYS A 274 5.74 -1.83 34.33
C LYS A 274 4.29 -2.04 33.86
N GLN A 275 3.41 -1.07 34.06
CA GLN A 275 2.03 -1.11 33.57
C GLN A 275 2.01 -1.12 32.03
N PHE A 276 2.74 -0.22 31.38
CA PHE A 276 2.83 -0.19 29.91
C PHE A 276 3.47 -1.44 29.32
N LEU A 277 4.50 -1.97 29.95
CA LEU A 277 5.15 -3.20 29.51
C LEU A 277 4.14 -4.36 29.51
N ARG A 278 3.44 -4.56 30.64
CA ARG A 278 2.39 -5.58 30.75
C ARG A 278 1.29 -5.40 29.70
N ALA A 279 0.77 -4.18 29.57
CA ALA A 279 -0.28 -3.89 28.60
C ALA A 279 0.21 -4.07 27.14
N SER A 280 1.49 -3.81 26.86
CA SER A 280 2.09 -4.04 25.54
C SER A 280 2.29 -5.53 25.23
N GLU A 281 2.65 -6.33 26.24
CA GLU A 281 2.71 -7.80 26.13
C GLU A 281 1.32 -8.38 25.87
N GLU A 282 0.31 -7.98 26.63
CA GLU A 282 -1.09 -8.37 26.44
C GLU A 282 -1.58 -7.96 25.04
N ALA A 283 -1.32 -6.73 24.60
CA ALA A 283 -1.70 -6.25 23.27
C ALA A 283 -0.99 -7.00 22.14
N ALA A 284 0.29 -7.37 22.29
CA ALA A 284 1.01 -8.15 21.29
C ALA A 284 0.45 -9.57 21.16
N GLN A 285 0.12 -10.21 22.28
CA GLN A 285 -0.53 -11.53 22.30
C GLN A 285 -1.92 -11.49 21.67
N GLN A 286 -2.76 -10.54 22.06
CA GLN A 286 -4.11 -10.36 21.51
C GLN A 286 -4.06 -10.10 20.00
N ARG A 287 -3.18 -9.20 19.55
CA ARG A 287 -3.01 -8.89 18.13
C ARG A 287 -2.59 -10.12 17.33
N TYR A 288 -1.61 -10.89 17.82
CA TYR A 288 -1.22 -12.14 17.16
C TYR A 288 -2.40 -13.10 17.04
N ALA A 289 -3.16 -13.31 18.11
CA ALA A 289 -4.33 -14.19 18.10
C ALA A 289 -5.40 -13.75 17.09
N VAL A 290 -5.69 -12.44 17.02
CA VAL A 290 -6.64 -11.89 16.04
C VAL A 290 -6.15 -12.14 14.62
N TYR A 291 -4.91 -11.81 14.29
CA TYR A 291 -4.38 -12.03 12.94
C TYR A 291 -4.28 -13.53 12.59
N GLN A 292 -3.98 -14.39 13.56
CA GLN A 292 -3.99 -15.83 13.37
C GLN A 292 -5.39 -16.35 13.02
N GLN A 293 -6.43 -15.88 13.70
CA GLN A 293 -7.81 -16.23 13.39
C GLN A 293 -8.20 -15.75 11.99
N LEU A 294 -7.90 -14.48 11.66
CA LEU A 294 -8.16 -13.91 10.33
C LEU A 294 -7.44 -14.67 9.20
N ALA A 295 -6.23 -15.16 9.45
CA ALA A 295 -5.47 -15.98 8.50
C ALA A 295 -6.11 -17.35 8.23
N GLY A 296 -7.06 -17.78 9.07
CA GLY A 296 -7.84 -19.01 8.90
C GLY A 296 -9.21 -18.80 8.26
N ILE A 297 -9.67 -17.56 8.07
CA ILE A 297 -11.01 -17.28 7.52
C ILE A 297 -10.98 -17.41 6.01
N THR A 298 -11.74 -18.37 5.47
CA THR A 298 -12.06 -18.49 4.05
C THR A 298 -13.39 -17.80 3.75
N VAL A 299 -13.43 -16.97 2.72
CA VAL A 299 -14.68 -16.33 2.26
C VAL A 299 -15.32 -17.23 1.21
N PRO A 300 -16.63 -17.55 1.32
CA PRO A 300 -17.33 -18.33 0.31
C PRO A 300 -17.29 -17.63 -1.05
N GLN A 301 -17.08 -18.40 -2.12
CA GLN A 301 -17.29 -17.93 -3.48
C GLN A 301 -18.78 -17.56 -3.63
N PRO A 302 -19.12 -16.38 -4.15
CA PRO A 302 -20.50 -16.11 -4.49
C PRO A 302 -20.93 -17.14 -5.55
N HIS A 303 -21.91 -17.99 -5.20
CA HIS A 303 -22.61 -18.80 -6.18
C HIS A 303 -23.38 -17.87 -7.10
N VAL A 304 -22.75 -17.43 -8.19
CA VAL A 304 -23.48 -16.78 -9.27
C VAL A 304 -24.22 -17.89 -10.01
N GLN A 305 -25.47 -18.15 -9.61
CA GLN A 305 -26.45 -18.69 -10.56
C GLN A 305 -26.60 -17.63 -11.63
N VAL A 306 -25.95 -17.84 -12.77
CA VAL A 306 -26.24 -17.08 -13.98
C VAL A 306 -27.59 -17.58 -14.45
N ASP A 307 -28.67 -16.98 -13.97
CA ASP A 307 -29.93 -17.02 -14.71
C ASP A 307 -29.70 -16.14 -15.95
N ASP A 308 -29.96 -16.70 -17.13
CA ASP A 308 -29.85 -16.05 -18.45
C ASP A 308 -30.85 -14.87 -18.59
N ALA A 309 -30.65 -13.81 -17.81
CA ALA A 309 -31.36 -12.55 -17.95
C ALA A 309 -30.44 -11.50 -18.57
N PRO A 310 -30.83 -10.83 -19.67
CA PRO A 310 -30.02 -9.80 -20.28
C PRO A 310 -29.75 -8.68 -19.29
N SER A 311 -28.47 -8.33 -19.14
CA SER A 311 -28.01 -7.26 -18.25
C SER A 311 -28.69 -5.94 -18.65
N PRO A 312 -29.29 -5.18 -17.71
CA PRO A 312 -29.81 -3.86 -18.03
C PRO A 312 -28.64 -2.91 -18.27
N ASP A 313 -28.69 -2.20 -19.39
CA ASP A 313 -27.75 -1.12 -19.73
C ASP A 313 -27.68 -0.10 -18.59
N LEU A 314 -26.47 0.16 -18.10
CA LEU A 314 -26.21 1.30 -17.22
C LEU A 314 -26.37 2.59 -18.06
N PRO A 315 -27.22 3.54 -17.65
CA PRO A 315 -27.39 4.78 -18.40
C PRO A 315 -26.08 5.56 -18.42
N LEU A 316 -25.69 5.98 -19.63
CA LEU A 316 -24.69 7.00 -19.85
C LEU A 316 -25.08 8.23 -19.02
N ALA A 317 -24.19 8.66 -18.13
CA ALA A 317 -24.35 9.91 -17.40
C ALA A 317 -24.10 11.07 -18.37
N ASP A 318 -25.18 11.60 -18.94
CA ASP A 318 -25.26 12.97 -19.44
C ASP A 318 -25.48 13.91 -18.23
N GLU A 319 -24.47 14.71 -17.89
CA GLU A 319 -24.51 16.14 -17.52
C GLU A 319 -23.13 16.64 -17.07
#